data_AF-A0A4T0WZX8-F1
#
_entry.id   AF-A0A4T0WZX8-F1
#
_cell.length_a   1.000
_cell.length_b   1.000
_cell.length_c   1.000
_cell.angle_alpha   90.00
_cell.angle_beta   90.00
_cell.angle_gamma   90.00
#
_symmetry.space_group_name_H-M   'P 1'
#
loop_
_entity.id
_entity.type
_entity.pdbx_description
1 polymer ?
#
loop_
_entity_poly.entity_id
_entity_poly.type
_entity_poly.pdbx_seq_one_letter_code
_entity_poly.pdbx_strand_id
1 'polypeptide(L)'
;MSAAALHDASCIFCKIIKGEIPSFKLIETAHSYSFLDIQPTAKGHLLVIPKYHGAKLHNLPDEYLADILPVAKKLAIALELNIDSPEGDGYNILQNNGRIAHQVVDHVHFHLIPKRDEKSGLIVGWPAADADMGELSDLAKKLVAKLEQ
;
A
#
# COMPACT_ATOMS: atom_id res chain seq x y z
N MET A 1 14.71 18.83 6.47
CA MET A 1 15.81 18.00 5.94
C MET A 1 15.20 16.64 5.64
N SER A 2 15.29 16.16 4.40
CA SER A 2 14.73 14.85 4.04
C SER A 2 15.52 13.73 4.69
N ALA A 3 14.83 12.71 5.20
CA ALA A 3 15.43 11.51 5.74
C ALA A 3 16.05 10.68 4.60
N ALA A 4 17.35 10.38 4.73
CA ALA A 4 18.03 9.50 3.81
C ALA A 4 17.38 8.10 3.80
N ALA A 5 17.32 7.46 2.64
CA ALA A 5 16.72 6.14 2.49
C ALA A 5 17.46 5.10 3.32
N LEU A 6 16.77 4.50 4.30
CA LEU A 6 17.24 3.32 5.02
C LEU A 6 17.11 2.08 4.13
N HIS A 7 18.07 1.16 4.18
CA HIS A 7 18.03 -0.09 3.43
C HIS A 7 18.45 -1.27 4.31
N ASP A 8 17.78 -2.40 4.13
CA ASP A 8 18.16 -3.69 4.73
C ASP A 8 18.75 -4.62 3.64
N ALA A 9 19.92 -5.21 3.89
CA ALA A 9 20.63 -6.05 2.94
C ALA A 9 19.96 -7.42 2.68
N SER A 10 19.11 -7.87 3.58
CA SER A 10 18.33 -9.11 3.46
C SER A 10 16.96 -8.90 2.78
N CYS A 11 16.46 -7.66 2.77
CA CYS A 11 15.15 -7.32 2.21
C CYS A 11 15.13 -7.41 0.67
N ILE A 12 14.23 -8.24 0.13
CA ILE A 12 14.07 -8.42 -1.32
C ILE A 12 13.69 -7.11 -2.05
N PHE A 13 12.89 -6.24 -1.41
CA PHE A 13 12.48 -4.97 -2.02
C PHE A 13 13.59 -3.94 -2.01
N CYS A 14 14.44 -3.91 -0.97
CA CYS A 14 15.66 -3.11 -0.99
C CYS A 14 16.61 -3.56 -2.12
N LYS A 15 16.73 -4.88 -2.35
CA LYS A 15 17.52 -5.41 -3.47
C LYS A 15 16.93 -5.04 -4.84
N ILE A 16 15.61 -5.04 -4.98
CA ILE A 16 14.93 -4.54 -6.19
C ILE A 16 15.22 -3.05 -6.41
N ILE A 17 15.11 -2.21 -5.37
CA ILE A 17 15.40 -0.77 -5.46
C ILE A 17 16.85 -0.52 -5.90
N LYS A 18 17.79 -1.32 -5.41
CA LYS A 18 19.22 -1.24 -5.79
C LYS A 18 19.55 -1.85 -7.15
N GLY A 19 18.60 -2.52 -7.81
CA GLY A 19 18.81 -3.23 -9.07
C GLY A 19 19.58 -4.55 -8.93
N GLU A 20 19.76 -5.06 -7.70
CA GLU A 20 20.40 -6.36 -7.44
C GLU A 20 19.47 -7.53 -7.82
N ILE A 21 18.16 -7.33 -7.72
CA ILE A 21 17.12 -8.24 -8.22
C ILE A 21 16.34 -7.51 -9.33
N PRO A 22 16.14 -8.13 -10.50
CA PRO A 22 15.39 -7.49 -11.58
C PRO A 22 13.90 -7.32 -11.23
N SER A 23 13.28 -6.29 -11.78
CA SER A 23 11.83 -6.05 -11.68
C SER A 23 11.30 -5.43 -12.97
N PHE A 24 9.99 -5.56 -13.20
CA PHE A 24 9.30 -4.82 -14.26
C PHE A 24 8.98 -3.41 -13.76
N LYS A 25 10.00 -2.54 -13.76
CA LYS A 25 9.91 -1.16 -13.27
C LYS A 25 8.86 -0.35 -14.02
N LEU A 26 8.11 0.48 -13.29
CA LEU A 26 7.12 1.42 -13.82
C LEU A 26 7.56 2.86 -13.51
N ILE A 27 7.00 3.47 -12.45
CA ILE A 27 7.36 4.81 -11.97
C ILE A 27 8.42 4.70 -10.88
N GLU A 28 9.41 5.59 -10.95
CA GLU A 28 10.41 5.80 -9.91
C GLU A 28 10.53 7.29 -9.63
N THR A 29 10.47 7.68 -8.36
CA THR A 29 10.61 9.06 -7.90
C THR A 29 11.81 9.17 -6.94
N ALA A 30 11.97 10.32 -6.29
CA ALA A 30 12.94 10.47 -5.21
C ALA A 30 12.62 9.57 -4.01
N HIS A 31 11.34 9.32 -3.71
CA HIS A 31 10.90 8.61 -2.50
C HIS A 31 10.26 7.24 -2.77
N SER A 32 9.73 7.00 -3.96
CA SER A 32 8.97 5.80 -4.30
C SER A 32 9.56 5.04 -5.48
N TYR A 33 9.28 3.74 -5.51
CA TYR A 33 9.60 2.83 -6.60
C TYR A 33 8.37 1.94 -6.86
N SER A 34 8.04 1.68 -8.12
CA SER A 34 6.89 0.84 -8.47
C SER A 34 7.21 -0.15 -9.57
N PHE A 35 6.56 -1.31 -9.51
CA PHE A 35 6.82 -2.44 -10.40
C PHE A 35 5.64 -3.41 -10.41
N LEU A 36 5.54 -4.25 -11.45
CA LEU A 36 4.51 -5.30 -11.52
C LEU A 36 4.75 -6.38 -10.46
N ASP A 37 3.65 -6.86 -9.86
CA ASP A 37 3.70 -8.04 -9.00
C ASP A 37 3.88 -9.30 -9.88
N ILE A 38 4.83 -10.15 -9.51
CA ILE A 38 5.14 -11.41 -10.21
C ILE A 38 4.25 -12.57 -9.75
N GLN A 39 3.51 -12.40 -8.66
CA GLN A 39 2.49 -13.32 -8.15
C GLN A 39 1.12 -12.59 -8.11
N PRO A 40 0.61 -12.13 -9.27
CA PRO A 40 -0.52 -11.20 -9.30
C PRO A 40 -1.86 -11.89 -8.94
N THR A 41 -2.73 -11.17 -8.23
CA THR A 41 -4.13 -11.57 -7.99
C THR A 41 -5.07 -11.10 -9.11
N ALA A 42 -4.64 -10.14 -9.93
CA ALA A 42 -5.34 -9.64 -11.11
C ALA A 42 -4.37 -9.18 -12.20
N LYS A 43 -4.82 -9.20 -13.45
CA LYS A 43 -4.07 -8.59 -14.56
C LYS A 43 -3.87 -7.09 -14.30
N GLY A 44 -2.61 -6.65 -14.24
CA GLY A 44 -2.25 -5.28 -13.90
C GLY A 44 -2.01 -5.03 -12.41
N HIS A 45 -1.97 -6.08 -11.57
CA HIS A 45 -1.53 -5.95 -10.19
C HIS A 45 -0.09 -5.46 -10.13
N LEU A 46 0.12 -4.36 -9.42
CA LEU A 46 1.42 -3.74 -9.21
C LEU A 46 1.61 -3.30 -7.77
N LEU A 47 2.87 -3.07 -7.42
CA LEU A 47 3.29 -2.62 -6.10
C LEU A 47 3.89 -1.21 -6.20
N VAL A 48 3.58 -0.37 -5.21
CA VAL A 48 4.26 0.92 -4.94
C VAL A 48 4.93 0.81 -3.59
N ILE A 49 6.24 0.97 -3.56
CA ILE A 49 7.06 0.85 -2.34
C ILE A 49 7.82 2.15 -2.09
N PRO A 50 8.00 2.55 -0.82
CA PRO A 50 8.97 3.60 -0.50
C PRO A 50 10.38 3.07 -0.70
N LYS A 51 11.31 3.96 -1.08
CA LYS A 51 12.75 3.67 -1.11
C LYS A 51 13.33 3.54 0.30
N TYR A 52 12.70 4.16 1.30
CA TYR A 52 13.02 3.97 2.71
C TYR A 52 12.50 2.63 3.21
N HIS A 53 13.37 1.82 3.80
CA HIS A 53 13.01 0.56 4.43
C HIS A 53 12.30 0.81 5.77
N GLY A 54 11.03 0.43 5.82
CA GLY A 54 10.26 0.29 7.06
C GLY A 54 9.37 -0.93 6.94
N ALA A 55 9.32 -1.75 7.98
CA ALA A 55 8.52 -2.98 7.96
C ALA A 55 7.02 -2.67 7.98
N LYS A 56 6.59 -1.66 8.74
CA LYS A 56 5.19 -1.23 8.85
C LYS A 56 5.05 0.25 8.51
N LEU A 57 3.82 0.67 8.22
CA LEU A 57 3.48 2.03 7.80
C LEU A 57 4.02 3.10 8.77
N HIS A 58 3.86 2.89 10.07
CA HIS A 58 4.33 3.82 11.12
C HIS A 58 5.86 3.83 11.31
N ASN A 59 6.62 3.05 10.54
CA ASN A 59 8.09 3.15 10.50
C ASN A 59 8.59 4.08 9.39
N LEU A 60 7.70 4.56 8.51
CA LEU A 60 8.06 5.42 7.40
C LEU A 60 8.07 6.89 7.83
N PRO A 61 9.04 7.70 7.35
CA PRO A 61 8.95 9.15 7.44
C PRO A 61 7.81 9.70 6.55
N ASP A 62 7.16 10.78 6.99
CA ASP A 62 5.98 11.35 6.34
C ASP A 62 6.19 11.74 4.87
N GLU A 63 7.40 12.19 4.50
CA GLU A 63 7.69 12.57 3.12
C GLU A 63 7.66 11.38 2.14
N TYR A 64 7.97 10.17 2.62
CA TYR A 64 7.83 8.95 1.81
C TYR A 64 6.35 8.57 1.67
N LEU A 65 5.56 8.75 2.73
CA LEU A 65 4.11 8.53 2.72
C LEU A 65 3.41 9.48 1.75
N ALA A 66 3.79 10.76 1.75
CA ALA A 66 3.20 11.80 0.92
C ALA A 66 3.37 11.54 -0.59
N ASP A 67 4.43 10.82 -1.00
CA ASP A 67 4.73 10.54 -2.40
C ASP A 67 4.01 9.27 -2.95
N ILE A 68 3.65 8.32 -2.08
CA ILE A 68 3.10 7.02 -2.50
C ILE A 68 1.76 7.14 -3.23
N LEU A 69 0.78 7.83 -2.64
CA LEU A 69 -0.57 7.90 -3.23
C LEU A 69 -0.63 8.68 -4.54
N PRO A 70 0.11 9.81 -4.72
CA PRO A 70 0.28 10.42 -6.03
C PRO A 70 0.84 9.48 -7.10
N VAL A 71 1.81 8.62 -6.75
CA VAL A 71 2.33 7.58 -7.67
C VAL A 71 1.26 6.54 -7.99
N ALA A 72 0.56 6.02 -6.98
CA ALA A 72 -0.51 5.04 -7.18
C ALA A 72 -1.65 5.59 -8.06
N LYS A 73 -2.04 6.86 -7.88
CA LYS A 73 -3.02 7.55 -8.73
C LYS A 73 -2.58 7.59 -10.20
N LYS A 74 -1.32 7.97 -10.47
CA LYS A 74 -0.77 8.00 -11.84
C LYS A 74 -0.82 6.61 -12.48
N LEU A 75 -0.53 5.57 -11.72
CA LEU A 75 -0.56 4.19 -12.19
C LEU A 75 -1.99 3.69 -12.45
N ALA A 76 -2.96 4.05 -11.61
CA ALA A 76 -4.37 3.73 -11.85
C ALA A 76 -4.88 4.36 -13.16
N ILE A 77 -4.51 5.62 -13.42
CA ILE A 77 -4.82 6.30 -14.69
C ILE A 77 -4.12 5.60 -15.87
N ALA A 78 -2.86 5.21 -15.72
CA ALA A 78 -2.12 4.48 -16.76
C ALA A 78 -2.69 3.09 -17.07
N LEU A 79 -3.43 2.49 -16.12
CA LEU A 79 -4.19 1.25 -16.31
C LEU A 79 -5.62 1.49 -16.84
N GLU A 80 -5.97 2.73 -17.18
CA GLU A 80 -7.29 3.16 -17.64
C GLU A 80 -8.41 2.90 -16.62
N LEU A 81 -8.08 2.93 -15.32
CA LEU A 81 -9.01 2.67 -14.22
C LEU A 81 -9.64 3.95 -13.64
N ASN A 82 -9.40 5.11 -14.26
CA ASN A 82 -9.95 6.40 -13.85
C ASN A 82 -11.37 6.63 -14.38
N ILE A 83 -12.23 5.62 -14.24
CA ILE A 83 -13.62 5.62 -14.67
C ILE A 83 -14.42 6.48 -13.69
N ASP A 84 -15.17 7.47 -14.21
CA ASP A 84 -16.01 8.37 -13.42
C ASP A 84 -17.43 7.79 -13.26
N SER A 85 -17.51 6.57 -12.72
CA SER A 85 -18.74 5.85 -12.44
C SER A 85 -18.49 4.77 -11.38
N PRO A 86 -19.46 4.49 -10.50
CA PRO A 86 -19.37 3.38 -9.55
C PRO A 86 -19.60 2.01 -10.22
N GLU A 87 -20.06 1.98 -11.46
CA GLU A 87 -20.26 0.77 -12.25
C GLU A 87 -19.03 0.44 -13.11
N GLY A 88 -18.84 -0.85 -13.41
CA GLY A 88 -17.77 -1.32 -14.30
C GLY A 88 -16.48 -1.70 -13.56
N ASP A 89 -15.35 -1.55 -14.26
CA ASP A 89 -14.03 -1.89 -13.73
C ASP A 89 -13.67 -0.97 -12.54
N GLY A 90 -13.27 -1.56 -11.42
CA GLY A 90 -12.77 -0.86 -10.25
C GLY A 90 -11.32 -1.22 -9.94
N TYR A 91 -10.86 -0.80 -8.77
CA TYR A 91 -9.57 -1.19 -8.22
C TYR A 91 -9.52 -1.01 -6.71
N ASN A 92 -8.60 -1.72 -6.06
CA ASN A 92 -8.31 -1.57 -4.65
C ASN A 92 -6.88 -1.06 -4.45
N ILE A 93 -6.71 -0.20 -3.44
CA ILE A 93 -5.42 0.11 -2.84
C ILE A 93 -5.36 -0.60 -1.50
N LEU A 94 -4.36 -1.47 -1.29
CA LEU A 94 -4.21 -2.26 -0.06
C LEU A 94 -2.78 -2.15 0.46
N GLN A 95 -2.62 -1.98 1.77
CA GLN A 95 -1.33 -2.07 2.45
C GLN A 95 -1.49 -2.84 3.76
N ASN A 96 -0.58 -3.78 3.99
CA ASN A 96 -0.68 -4.76 5.08
C ASN A 96 0.39 -4.50 6.14
N ASN A 97 0.02 -4.55 7.43
CA ASN A 97 0.93 -4.32 8.56
C ASN A 97 0.95 -5.52 9.52
N GLY A 98 1.91 -6.43 9.35
CA GLY A 98 2.08 -7.65 10.14
C GLY A 98 1.45 -8.90 9.53
N ARG A 99 1.90 -10.08 9.98
CA ARG A 99 1.52 -11.40 9.42
C ARG A 99 0.02 -11.68 9.49
N ILE A 100 -0.63 -11.35 10.62
CA ILE A 100 -2.09 -11.50 10.78
C ILE A 100 -2.89 -10.61 9.81
N ALA A 101 -2.30 -9.49 9.39
CA ALA A 101 -2.85 -8.60 8.37
C ALA A 101 -2.36 -8.97 6.95
N HIS A 102 -1.87 -10.21 6.75
CA HIS A 102 -1.43 -10.75 5.45
C HIS A 102 -0.17 -10.10 4.85
N GLN A 103 0.67 -9.44 5.66
CA GLN A 103 1.97 -8.97 5.20
C GLN A 103 2.99 -10.12 5.23
N VAL A 104 3.63 -10.43 4.10
CA VAL A 104 4.71 -11.45 4.01
C VAL A 104 6.10 -10.83 3.91
N VAL A 105 6.26 -9.78 3.10
CA VAL A 105 7.54 -9.05 2.95
C VAL A 105 7.58 -7.88 3.93
N ASP A 106 8.61 -7.82 4.77
CA ASP A 106 8.79 -6.81 5.83
C ASP A 106 9.36 -5.49 5.29
N HIS A 107 8.76 -4.97 4.23
CA HIS A 107 9.02 -3.65 3.67
C HIS A 107 7.68 -3.13 3.15
N VAL A 108 7.26 -1.94 3.56
CA VAL A 108 5.93 -1.41 3.21
C VAL A 108 5.72 -1.44 1.70
N HIS A 109 4.58 -1.99 1.28
CA HIS A 109 4.19 -2.05 -0.11
C HIS A 109 2.69 -1.84 -0.23
N PHE A 110 2.32 -0.92 -1.11
CA PHE A 110 0.94 -0.66 -1.49
C PHE A 110 0.65 -1.45 -2.75
N HIS A 111 -0.34 -2.33 -2.66
CA HIS A 111 -0.90 -3.01 -3.81
C HIS A 111 -1.88 -2.07 -4.52
N LEU A 112 -1.76 -1.93 -5.84
CA LEU A 112 -2.82 -1.45 -6.72
C LEU A 112 -3.35 -2.66 -7.48
N ILE A 113 -4.58 -3.06 -7.18
CA ILE A 113 -5.17 -4.30 -7.67
C ILE A 113 -6.40 -3.97 -8.51
N PRO A 114 -6.34 -4.13 -9.84
CA PRO A 114 -7.53 -3.97 -10.69
C PRO A 114 -8.62 -4.97 -10.30
N LYS A 115 -9.89 -4.54 -10.38
CA LYS A 115 -11.08 -5.34 -10.07
C LYS A 115 -12.05 -5.28 -11.24
N ARG A 116 -11.96 -6.29 -12.12
CA ARG A 116 -12.77 -6.36 -13.36
C ARG A 116 -13.87 -7.40 -13.31
N ASP A 117 -13.79 -8.30 -12.34
CA ASP A 117 -14.75 -9.36 -12.13
C ASP A 117 -14.72 -9.79 -10.65
N GLU A 118 -15.70 -10.58 -10.23
CA GLU A 118 -15.83 -11.00 -8.83
C GLU A 118 -14.77 -12.03 -8.40
N LYS A 119 -14.21 -12.81 -9.34
CA LYS A 119 -13.33 -13.96 -9.08
C LYS A 119 -11.86 -13.56 -8.98
N SER A 120 -11.45 -12.52 -9.71
CA SER A 120 -10.09 -11.99 -9.73
C SER A 120 -9.96 -10.72 -8.90
N GLY A 121 -8.72 -10.32 -8.61
CA GLY A 121 -8.40 -9.15 -7.80
C GLY A 121 -8.58 -9.39 -6.30
N LEU A 122 -8.77 -8.32 -5.54
CA LEU A 122 -9.00 -8.43 -4.10
C LEU A 122 -10.41 -8.97 -3.83
N ILE A 123 -10.50 -9.94 -2.93
CA ILE A 123 -11.76 -10.45 -2.38
C ILE A 123 -11.89 -9.90 -0.96
N VAL A 124 -12.91 -9.08 -0.73
CA VAL A 124 -13.11 -8.40 0.55
C VAL A 124 -14.14 -9.16 1.37
N GLY A 125 -13.68 -9.87 2.40
CA GLY A 125 -14.55 -10.33 3.47
C GLY A 125 -14.89 -9.16 4.40
N TRP A 126 -16.17 -8.83 4.55
CA TRP A 126 -16.62 -7.71 5.37
C TRP A 126 -17.51 -8.18 6.53
N PRO A 127 -16.94 -8.73 7.62
CA PRO A 127 -17.68 -9.24 8.77
C PRO A 127 -18.15 -8.10 9.68
N ALA A 128 -19.03 -7.23 9.18
CA ALA A 128 -19.60 -6.15 9.97
C ALA A 128 -20.39 -6.70 11.17
N ALA A 129 -20.23 -6.06 12.32
CA ALA A 129 -20.97 -6.34 13.55
C ALA A 129 -21.58 -5.05 14.09
N ASP A 130 -22.71 -5.17 14.78
CA ASP A 130 -23.30 -4.04 15.49
C ASP A 130 -22.37 -3.57 16.60
N ALA A 131 -22.18 -2.25 16.69
CA ALA A 131 -21.30 -1.63 17.66
C ALA A 131 -22.08 -0.99 18.81
N ASP A 132 -21.54 -1.04 20.01
CA ASP A 132 -22.09 -0.31 21.16
C ASP A 132 -21.65 1.16 21.12
N MET A 133 -22.62 2.08 21.09
CA MET A 133 -22.35 3.53 20.97
C MET A 133 -21.64 4.10 22.21
N GLY A 134 -21.84 3.51 23.39
CA GLY A 134 -21.12 3.87 24.61
C GLY A 134 -19.65 3.49 24.53
N GLU A 135 -19.36 2.25 24.13
CA GLU A 135 -17.99 1.76 23.91
C GLU A 135 -17.25 2.58 22.84
N LEU A 136 -17.93 2.93 21.74
CA LEU A 136 -17.37 3.79 20.69
C LEU A 136 -17.01 5.18 21.23
N SER A 137 -17.89 5.80 22.02
CA SER A 137 -17.65 7.11 22.63
C SER A 137 -16.44 7.09 23.56
N ASP A 138 -16.34 6.05 24.39
CA ASP A 138 -15.22 5.92 25.33
C ASP A 138 -13.90 5.58 24.64
N LEU A 139 -13.94 4.77 23.58
CA LEU A 139 -12.78 4.53 22.73
C LEU A 139 -12.30 5.83 22.07
N ALA A 140 -13.22 6.62 21.51
CA ALA A 140 -12.88 7.89 20.86
C ALA A 140 -12.16 8.85 21.83
N LYS A 141 -12.70 9.04 23.04
CA LYS A 141 -12.07 9.88 24.08
C LYS A 141 -10.66 9.39 24.42
N LYS A 142 -10.48 8.08 24.61
CA LYS A 142 -9.17 7.47 24.90
C LYS A 142 -8.17 7.71 23.77
N LEU A 143 -8.60 7.66 22.52
CA LEU A 143 -7.74 7.90 21.36
C LEU A 143 -7.34 9.37 21.24
N VAL A 144 -8.28 10.30 21.39
CA VAL A 144 -8.00 11.75 21.36
C VAL A 144 -6.99 12.12 22.45
N ALA A 145 -7.19 11.64 23.68
CA ALA A 145 -6.28 11.92 24.79
C ALA A 145 -4.85 11.38 24.58
N LYS A 146 -4.65 10.38 23.69
CA LYS A 146 -3.33 9.87 23.31
C LYS A 146 -2.67 10.67 22.18
N LEU A 147 -3.46 11.34 21.35
CA LEU A 147 -2.96 12.14 20.23
C LEU A 147 -2.52 13.55 20.66
N GLU A 148 -3.02 14.02 21.81
CA GLU A 148 -2.66 15.32 22.39
C GLU A 148 -1.39 15.28 23.27
N GLN A 149 -0.79 14.10 23.47
CA GLN A 149 0.46 13.88 24.20
C GLN A 149 1.66 13.97 23.27
#